data_AF-A0A949D7Y1-F1
#
_entry.id   AF-A0A949D7Y1-F1
#
_cell.length_a   1.000
_cell.length_b   1.000
_cell.length_c   1.000
_cell.angle_alpha   90.00
_cell.angle_beta   90.00
_cell.angle_gamma   90.00
#
_symmetry.space_group_name_H-M   'P 1'
#
loop_
_entity.id
_entity.type
_entity.pdbx_description
1 polymer ?
#
loop_
_entity_poly.entity_id
_entity_poly.type
_entity_poly.pdbx_seq_one_letter_code
_entity_poly.pdbx_strand_id
1 'polypeptide(L)'
;MGKPRLNLRLRPDLLRKLEEATRRPGLTKNAVIEQALDEYFEPAIRYGLEERLLRRLDDFEVRQGEIERDVATSLEALGQFILYWLTRTDPIPAGEREIAHALGQKRFDHFIAQVARKLIDGDGLAKKIIDADETSGSPL
;
A
#
# COMPACT_ATOMS: atom_id res chain seq x y z
N MET A 1 5.07 46.96 10.79
CA MET A 1 5.61 47.31 12.12
C MET A 1 7.06 46.85 12.21
N GLY A 2 7.96 47.61 12.85
CA GLY A 2 9.36 47.22 13.00
C GLY A 2 9.51 45.99 13.90
N LYS A 3 10.42 45.08 13.55
CA LYS A 3 10.68 43.89 14.37
C LYS A 3 11.37 44.29 15.69
N PRO A 4 10.82 43.94 16.86
CA PRO A 4 11.43 44.28 18.14
C PRO A 4 12.80 43.59 18.29
N ARG A 5 13.77 44.28 18.89
CA ARG A 5 15.11 43.71 19.13
C ARG A 5 15.08 42.78 20.33
N LEU A 6 15.57 41.55 20.13
CA LEU A 6 15.64 40.52 21.16
C LEU A 6 17.11 40.13 21.41
N ASN A 7 17.57 40.25 22.65
CA ASN A 7 18.91 39.82 23.06
C ASN A 7 18.80 38.50 23.83
N LEU A 8 19.40 37.43 23.31
CA LEU A 8 19.31 36.09 23.86
C LEU A 8 20.69 35.53 24.16
N ARG A 9 20.83 34.79 25.26
CA ARG A 9 22.00 33.96 25.52
C ARG A 9 21.67 32.52 25.13
N LEU A 10 22.43 31.98 24.18
CA LEU A 10 22.30 30.60 23.72
C LEU A 10 23.42 29.76 24.34
N ARG A 11 23.13 28.48 24.60
CA ARG A 11 24.18 27.53 24.96
C ARG A 11 25.15 27.36 23.78
N PRO A 12 26.45 27.11 24.04
CA PRO A 12 27.47 27.03 22.97
C PRO A 12 27.16 25.99 21.89
N ASP A 13 26.58 24.85 22.28
CA ASP A 13 26.15 23.78 21.37
C ASP A 13 25.03 24.24 20.42
N LEU A 14 24.07 25.01 20.93
CA LEU A 14 22.93 25.50 20.16
C LEU A 14 23.36 26.61 19.19
N LEU A 15 24.27 27.48 19.63
CA LEU A 15 24.86 28.52 18.78
C LEU A 15 25.59 27.88 17.58
N ARG A 16 26.37 26.83 17.83
CA ARG A 16 27.06 26.09 16.76
C ARG A 16 26.08 25.49 15.74
N LYS A 17 25.01 24.84 16.20
CA LYS A 17 23.96 24.28 15.31
C LYS A 17 23.29 25.37 14.47
N LEU A 18 22.98 26.52 15.08
CA LEU A 18 22.38 27.66 14.38
C LEU A 18 23.34 28.22 13.31
N GLU A 19 24.63 28.34 13.64
CA GLU A 19 25.65 28.78 12.68
C GLU A 19 25.80 27.80 11.52
N GLU A 20 25.85 26.50 11.79
CA GLU A 20 25.86 25.45 10.77
C GLU A 20 24.63 25.53 9.85
N ALA A 21 23.43 25.69 10.39
CA ALA A 21 22.19 25.80 9.62
C ALA A 21 22.14 27.03 8.70
N THR A 22 22.79 28.13 9.11
CA THR A 22 22.83 29.40 8.36
C THR A 22 24.03 29.54 7.42
N ARG A 23 24.87 28.50 7.27
CA ARG A 23 26.01 28.54 6.32
C ARG A 23 25.57 28.62 4.86
N ARG A 24 24.36 28.19 4.54
CA ARG A 24 23.82 28.24 3.17
C ARG A 24 23.31 29.66 2.85
N PRO A 25 23.60 30.20 1.65
CA PRO A 25 23.06 31.50 1.24
C PRO A 25 21.53 31.48 1.27
N GLY A 26 20.92 32.50 1.89
CA GLY A 26 19.46 32.68 1.92
C GLY A 26 18.78 32.44 3.27
N LEU A 27 19.47 31.89 4.27
CA LEU A 27 18.92 31.68 5.63
C LEU A 27 19.68 32.53 6.66
N THR A 28 18.97 33.41 7.36
CA THR A 28 19.54 34.23 8.44
C THR A 28 19.29 33.58 9.81
N LYS A 29 20.16 33.87 10.77
CA LYS A 29 19.97 33.43 12.18
C LYS A 29 18.60 33.83 12.72
N ASN A 30 18.15 35.04 12.39
CA ASN A 30 16.84 35.54 12.81
C ASN A 30 15.68 34.77 12.14
N ALA A 31 15.79 34.44 10.85
CA ALA A 31 14.76 33.67 10.15
C ALA A 31 14.59 32.26 10.72
N VAL A 32 15.71 31.58 11.04
CA VAL A 32 15.67 30.24 11.67
C VAL A 32 15.05 30.31 13.07
N ILE A 33 15.36 31.35 13.86
CA ILE A 33 14.77 31.54 15.19
C ILE A 33 13.28 31.85 15.10
N GLU A 34 12.86 32.75 14.20
CA GLU A 34 11.45 33.05 13.98
C GLU A 34 10.68 31.79 13.56
N GLN A 35 11.18 31.02 12.59
CA GLN A 35 10.56 29.78 12.16
C GLN A 35 10.46 28.74 13.30
N ALA A 36 11.51 28.57 14.10
CA ALA A 36 11.49 27.65 15.23
C ALA A 36 10.49 28.08 16.32
N LEU A 37 10.29 29.39 16.50
CA LEU A 37 9.29 29.93 17.41
C LEU A 37 7.88 29.73 16.86
N ASP A 38 7.67 29.99 15.57
CA ASP A 38 6.39 29.73 14.89
C ASP A 38 6.02 28.23 15.02
N GLU A 39 6.96 27.32 14.74
CA GLU A 39 6.78 25.86 14.93
C GLU A 39 6.53 25.47 16.40
N TYR A 40 7.11 26.19 17.36
CA TYR A 40 6.89 25.95 18.78
C TYR A 40 5.50 26.42 19.24
N PHE A 41 5.02 27.55 18.72
CA PHE A 41 3.72 28.14 19.08
C PHE A 41 2.55 27.61 18.26
N GLU A 42 2.80 26.98 17.10
CA GLU A 42 1.80 26.30 16.28
C GLU A 42 2.00 24.78 16.28
N PRO A 43 1.34 24.06 17.21
CA PRO A 43 1.39 22.60 17.27
C PRO A 43 1.00 21.93 15.95
N ALA A 44 0.13 22.55 15.15
CA ALA A 44 -0.28 22.02 13.84
C ALA A 44 0.88 21.93 12.83
N ILE A 45 1.88 22.82 12.91
CA ILE A 45 3.07 22.75 12.06
C ILE A 45 3.98 21.59 12.50
N ARG A 46 4.07 21.35 13.81
CA ARG A 46 4.87 20.27 14.40
C ARG A 46 4.24 18.88 14.24
N TYR A 47 2.97 18.74 14.60
CA TYR A 47 2.24 17.46 14.62
C TYR A 47 1.53 17.15 13.29
N GLY A 48 1.37 18.11 12.39
CA GLY A 48 0.62 17.89 11.15
C GLY A 48 1.23 16.82 10.24
N LEU A 49 2.55 16.63 10.27
CA LEU A 49 3.19 15.52 9.55
C LEU A 49 2.91 14.17 10.22
N GLU A 50 3.06 14.10 11.53
CA GLU A 50 2.85 12.89 12.33
C GLU A 50 1.39 12.44 12.26
N GLU A 51 0.45 13.38 12.34
CA GLU A 51 -0.98 13.10 12.21
C GLU A 51 -1.37 12.62 10.80
N ARG A 52 -0.77 13.20 9.74
CA ARG A 52 -0.96 12.70 8.37
C ARG A 52 -0.37 11.30 8.17
N LEU A 53 0.75 11.00 8.84
CA LEU A 53 1.36 9.67 8.83
C LEU A 53 0.47 8.65 9.54
N LEU A 54 -0.04 8.98 10.73
CA LEU A 54 -0.96 8.12 11.48
C LEU A 54 -2.22 7.82 10.66
N ARG A 55 -2.88 8.83 10.08
CA ARG A 55 -4.05 8.60 9.21
C ARG A 55 -3.76 7.67 8.04
N ARG A 56 -2.59 7.83 7.40
CA ARG A 56 -2.18 6.93 6.30
C ARG A 56 -1.93 5.50 6.79
N LEU A 57 -1.46 5.32 8.02
CA LEU A 57 -1.29 4.00 8.61
C LEU A 57 -2.64 3.37 8.94
N ASP A 58 -3.58 4.15 9.49
CA ASP A 58 -4.95 3.68 9.74
C ASP A 58 -5.63 3.26 8.42
N ASP A 59 -5.51 4.07 7.36
CA ASP A 59 -6.02 3.73 6.03
C ASP A 59 -5.37 2.46 5.47
N PHE A 60 -4.09 2.24 5.74
CA PHE A 60 -3.38 1.03 5.33
C PHE A 60 -3.88 -0.20 6.09
N GLU A 61 -4.13 -0.08 7.40
CA GLU A 61 -4.66 -1.17 8.23
C GLU A 61 -6.06 -1.60 7.76
N VAL A 62 -6.93 -0.65 7.41
CA VAL A 62 -8.25 -0.96 6.83
C VAL A 62 -8.11 -1.74 5.53
N ARG A 63 -7.29 -1.27 4.59
CA ARG A 63 -7.04 -1.96 3.31
C ARG A 63 -6.42 -3.34 3.50
N GLN A 64 -5.53 -3.49 4.47
CA GLN A 64 -4.94 -4.78 4.81
C GLN A 64 -6.02 -5.76 5.30
N GLY A 65 -6.94 -5.31 6.14
CA GLY A 65 -8.08 -6.12 6.59
C GLY A 65 -9.04 -6.52 5.45
N GLU A 66 -9.23 -5.64 4.46
CA GLU A 66 -10.00 -5.97 3.24
C GLU A 66 -9.30 -7.07 2.43
N ILE A 67 -7.98 -6.95 2.20
CA ILE A 67 -7.18 -7.98 1.50
C ILE A 67 -7.25 -9.31 2.24
N GLU A 68 -7.14 -9.31 3.57
CA GLU A 68 -7.25 -10.53 4.37
C GLU A 68 -8.61 -11.21 4.20
N ARG A 69 -9.70 -10.44 4.16
CA ARG A 69 -11.05 -10.95 3.90
C ARG A 69 -11.18 -11.53 2.48
N ASP A 70 -10.64 -10.85 1.49
CA ASP A 70 -10.69 -11.31 0.09
C ASP A 70 -9.88 -12.60 -0.11
N VAL A 71 -8.73 -12.72 0.56
CA VAL A 71 -7.91 -13.94 0.58
C VAL A 71 -8.66 -15.08 1.27
N ALA A 72 -9.29 -14.84 2.43
CA ALA A 72 -10.09 -15.83 3.12
C ALA A 72 -11.26 -16.33 2.25
N THR A 73 -12.00 -15.42 1.62
CA THR A 73 -13.09 -15.74 0.70
C THR A 73 -12.60 -16.57 -0.50
N SER A 74 -11.45 -16.20 -1.07
CA SER A 74 -10.83 -16.95 -2.17
C SER A 74 -10.42 -18.37 -1.75
N LEU A 75 -9.92 -18.53 -0.52
CA LEU A 75 -9.54 -19.82 0.04
C LEU A 75 -10.76 -20.71 0.26
N GLU A 76 -11.86 -20.16 0.78
CA GLU A 76 -13.14 -20.88 0.93
C GLU A 76 -13.67 -21.36 -0.43
N ALA A 77 -13.72 -20.47 -1.42
CA ALA A 77 -14.17 -20.80 -2.77
C ALA A 77 -13.29 -21.90 -3.42
N LEU A 78 -11.96 -21.82 -3.26
CA LEU A 78 -11.04 -22.84 -3.75
C LEU A 78 -11.24 -24.18 -3.03
N GLY A 79 -11.39 -24.16 -1.70
CA GLY A 79 -11.67 -25.36 -0.91
C GLY A 79 -12.95 -26.06 -1.35
N GLN A 80 -14.01 -25.28 -1.60
CA GLN A 80 -15.28 -25.80 -2.09
C GLN A 80 -15.17 -26.36 -3.51
N PHE A 81 -14.42 -25.70 -4.39
CA PHE A 81 -14.12 -26.21 -5.72
C PHE A 81 -13.38 -27.55 -5.67
N ILE A 82 -12.34 -27.67 -4.85
CA ILE A 82 -11.56 -28.91 -4.68
C ILE A 82 -12.45 -30.03 -4.15
N LEU A 83 -13.27 -29.75 -3.13
CA LEU A 83 -14.21 -30.73 -2.59
C LEU A 83 -15.20 -31.22 -3.65
N TYR A 84 -15.81 -30.29 -4.40
CA TYR A 84 -16.72 -30.65 -5.47
C TYR A 84 -16.02 -31.46 -6.57
N TRP A 85 -14.79 -31.09 -6.93
CA TRP A 85 -13.99 -31.82 -7.90
C TRP A 85 -13.69 -33.25 -7.44
N LEU A 86 -13.26 -33.46 -6.19
CA LEU A 86 -12.94 -34.78 -5.63
C LEU A 86 -14.18 -35.67 -5.48
N THR A 87 -15.36 -35.07 -5.24
CA THR A 87 -16.61 -35.81 -5.06
C THR A 87 -17.28 -36.19 -6.38
N ARG A 88 -17.05 -35.44 -7.46
CA ARG A 88 -17.65 -35.67 -8.78
C ARG A 88 -16.75 -36.38 -9.78
N THR A 89 -15.44 -36.32 -9.60
CA THR A 89 -14.48 -36.82 -10.60
C THR A 89 -14.18 -38.29 -10.35
N ASP A 90 -14.44 -39.14 -11.34
CA ASP A 90 -14.07 -40.55 -11.27
C ASP A 90 -12.54 -40.72 -11.15
N PRO A 91 -12.06 -41.61 -10.27
CA PRO A 91 -10.63 -41.84 -10.11
C PRO A 91 -10.01 -42.42 -11.38
N ILE A 92 -8.85 -41.91 -11.75
CA ILE A 92 -8.15 -42.32 -12.97
C ILE A 92 -7.68 -43.79 -12.84
N PRO A 93 -7.95 -44.65 -13.82
CA PRO A 93 -7.48 -46.03 -13.84
C PRO A 93 -5.96 -46.11 -13.67
N ALA A 94 -5.50 -47.12 -12.93
CA ALA A 94 -4.10 -47.23 -12.51
C ALA A 94 -3.08 -47.20 -13.66
N GLY A 95 -3.41 -47.82 -14.79
CA GLY A 95 -2.55 -47.89 -15.99
C GLY A 95 -2.52 -46.60 -16.82
N GLU A 96 -3.44 -45.66 -16.58
CA GLU A 96 -3.55 -44.41 -17.33
C GLU A 96 -3.05 -43.20 -16.53
N ARG A 97 -2.69 -43.40 -15.26
CA ARG A 97 -2.29 -42.32 -14.35
C ARG A 97 -1.16 -41.46 -14.90
N GLU A 98 -0.07 -42.06 -15.39
CA GLU A 98 1.07 -41.29 -15.91
C GLU A 98 0.70 -40.46 -17.14
N ILE A 99 -0.07 -41.05 -18.07
CA ILE A 99 -0.53 -40.37 -19.29
C ILE A 99 -1.45 -39.20 -18.93
N ALA A 100 -2.40 -39.43 -18.02
CA ALA A 100 -3.31 -38.39 -17.57
C ALA A 100 -2.58 -37.27 -16.80
N HIS A 101 -1.56 -37.61 -15.99
CA HIS A 101 -0.75 -36.64 -15.28
C HIS A 101 0.06 -35.77 -16.25
N ALA A 102 0.69 -36.38 -17.26
CA ALA A 102 1.43 -35.67 -18.30
C ALA A 102 0.53 -34.74 -19.13
N LEU A 103 -0.70 -35.19 -19.46
CA LEU A 103 -1.69 -34.37 -20.15
C LEU A 103 -2.17 -33.21 -19.27
N GLY A 104 -2.42 -33.47 -17.98
CA GLY A 104 -2.79 -32.47 -16.99
C GLY A 104 -1.73 -31.36 -16.89
N GLN A 105 -0.45 -31.74 -16.79
CA GLN A 105 0.65 -30.78 -16.75
C GLN A 105 0.68 -29.89 -18.00
N LYS A 106 0.60 -30.48 -19.20
CA LYS A 106 0.57 -29.72 -20.46
C LYS A 106 -0.58 -28.71 -20.51
N ARG A 107 -1.77 -29.10 -20.04
CA ARG A 107 -2.95 -28.23 -19.98
C ARG A 107 -2.74 -27.10 -18.98
N PHE A 108 -2.15 -27.40 -17.82
CA PHE A 108 -1.85 -26.40 -16.80
C PHE A 108 -0.83 -25.38 -17.30
N ASP A 109 0.26 -25.82 -17.92
CA ASP A 109 1.28 -24.92 -18.48
C ASP A 109 0.67 -23.97 -19.53
N HIS A 110 -0.22 -24.50 -20.39
CA HIS A 110 -0.96 -23.67 -21.35
C HIS A 110 -1.87 -22.64 -20.66
N PHE A 111 -2.60 -23.06 -19.63
CA PHE A 111 -3.43 -22.15 -18.84
C PHE A 111 -2.59 -21.04 -18.18
N ILE A 112 -1.44 -21.36 -17.58
CA ILE A 112 -0.53 -20.37 -17.01
C ILE A 112 -0.08 -19.36 -18.08
N ALA A 113 0.27 -19.82 -19.27
CA ALA A 113 0.63 -18.93 -20.37
C ALA A 113 -0.51 -17.99 -20.78
N GLN A 114 -1.77 -18.47 -20.77
CA GLN A 114 -2.94 -17.64 -21.05
C GLN A 114 -3.19 -16.61 -19.94
N VAL A 115 -3.04 -16.99 -18.68
CA VAL A 115 -3.18 -16.08 -17.53
C VAL A 115 -2.10 -15.00 -17.56
N ALA A 116 -0.85 -15.39 -17.76
CA ALA A 116 0.27 -14.45 -17.86
C ALA A 116 0.04 -13.41 -18.96
N ARG A 117 -0.46 -13.85 -20.13
CA ARG A 117 -0.81 -12.94 -21.22
C ARG A 117 -1.90 -11.94 -20.82
N LYS A 118 -3.00 -12.41 -20.22
CA LYS A 118 -4.08 -11.52 -19.75
C LYS A 118 -3.64 -10.53 -18.69
N LEU A 119 -2.69 -10.91 -17.82
CA LEU A 119 -2.12 -10.02 -16.81
C LEU A 119 -1.28 -8.92 -17.46
N ILE A 120 -0.43 -9.27 -18.44
CA ILE A 120 0.39 -8.30 -19.19
C ILE A 120 -0.50 -7.34 -19.97
N ASP A 121 -1.56 -7.86 -20.60
CA ASP A 121 -2.49 -7.07 -21.42
C ASP A 121 -3.44 -6.19 -20.57
N GLY A 122 -3.38 -6.29 -19.24
CA GLY A 122 -4.23 -5.50 -18.33
C GLY A 122 -5.73 -5.85 -18.40
N ASP A 123 -6.07 -7.05 -18.90
CA ASP A 123 -7.43 -7.61 -19.01
C ASP A 123 -7.64 -8.79 -18.03
N GLY A 124 -6.96 -8.72 -16.88
CA GLY A 124 -7.00 -9.74 -15.84
C GLY A 124 -8.39 -9.89 -15.22
N LEU A 125 -8.70 -11.10 -14.72
CA LEU A 125 -9.98 -11.42 -14.10
C LEU A 125 -10.32 -10.48 -12.93
N ALA A 126 -9.33 -10.14 -12.09
CA ALA A 126 -9.52 -9.22 -10.96
C ALA A 126 -10.05 -7.85 -11.41
N LYS A 127 -9.50 -7.30 -12.50
CA LYS A 127 -9.97 -6.04 -13.08
C LYS A 127 -11.42 -6.15 -13.56
N LYS A 128 -11.77 -7.24 -14.25
CA LYS A 128 -13.16 -7.46 -14.72
C LYS A 128 -14.17 -7.55 -13.58
N ILE A 129 -13.76 -8.11 -12.44
CA ILE A 129 -14.62 -8.19 -11.26
C ILE A 129 -14.80 -6.79 -10.64
N ILE A 130 -13.72 -6.02 -10.51
CA ILE A 130 -13.76 -4.64 -10.02
C ILE A 130 -14.63 -3.76 -10.95
N ASP A 131 -14.38 -3.80 -12.25
CA ASP A 131 -15.14 -3.04 -13.25
C ASP A 131 -16.64 -3.43 -13.25
N ALA A 132 -16.96 -4.70 -12.99
CA ALA A 132 -18.35 -5.17 -12.89
C ALA A 132 -19.07 -4.67 -11.62
N ASP A 133 -18.37 -4.62 -10.49
CA ASP A 133 -18.91 -4.09 -9.23
C ASP A 133 -19.19 -2.58 -9.33
N GLU A 134 -18.27 -1.82 -9.94
CA GLU A 134 -18.45 -0.38 -10.20
C GLU A 134 -19.66 -0.10 -11.12
N THR A 135 -19.93 -0.98 -12.09
CA THR A 135 -21.08 -0.85 -13.00
C THR A 135 -22.41 -1.18 -12.32
N SER A 136 -22.41 -1.99 -11.27
CA SER A 136 -23.59 -2.30 -10.45
C SER A 136 -23.94 -1.22 -9.41
N GLY A 137 -23.01 -0.30 -9.11
CA GLY A 137 -23.19 0.77 -8.12
C GLY A 137 -23.84 2.06 -8.62
N SER A 138 -24.20 2.18 -9.91
CA SER A 138 -24.80 3.41 -10.46
C SER A 138 -26.35 3.37 -10.35
N PRO A 139 -26.98 4.17 -9.47
CA PRO A 139 -28.43 4.23 -9.41
C PRO A 139 -28.96 5.09 -10.57
N LEU A 140 -30.00 4.60 -11.24
CA LEU A 140 -30.92 5.42 -12.05
C LEU A 140 -31.82 6.25 -11.14
#